data_AF-D1PY86-F1
#
_entry.id   AF-D1PY86-F1
#
_cell.length_a   1.000
_cell.length_b   1.000
_cell.length_c   1.000
_cell.angle_alpha   90.00
_cell.angle_beta   90.00
_cell.angle_gamma   90.00
#
_symmetry.space_group_name_H-M   'P 1'
#
loop_
_entity.id
_entity.type
_entity.pdbx_description
1 polymer ?
#
loop_
_entity_poly.entity_id
_entity_poly.type
_entity_poly.pdbx_seq_one_letter_code
_entity_poly.pdbx_strand_id
1 'polypeptide(L)'
;MQTGKGCLKFTLIAAVAIILFIVFLVRQCRDKSYTAEDITMSEIKDSEGDMGIAGSPAPTLNKHVQHEEAPAWIQGNWHVDTDYGGISLKIHGNQIAETSGGETTYGSYTYQNPYLYCDFGDNNIFVYRLVEETKQIDAGTGILMNKLD
;
A
#
# COMPACT_ATOMS: atom_id res chain seq x y z
N MET A 1 -56.22 -8.36 -29.71
CA MET A 1 -55.24 -7.25 -29.62
C MET A 1 -54.99 -6.94 -28.15
N GLN A 2 -54.07 -7.66 -27.51
CA GLN A 2 -53.58 -7.35 -26.17
C GLN A 2 -52.10 -7.75 -26.14
N THR A 3 -51.25 -6.77 -26.45
CA THR A 3 -49.81 -6.88 -26.35
C THR A 3 -49.34 -5.80 -25.38
N GLY A 4 -48.47 -6.16 -24.43
CA GLY A 4 -47.62 -5.17 -23.76
C GLY A 4 -47.92 -4.91 -22.28
N LYS A 5 -47.89 -5.94 -21.42
CA LYS A 5 -47.61 -5.75 -19.98
C LYS A 5 -46.57 -6.70 -19.40
N GLY A 6 -46.25 -7.81 -20.08
CA GLY A 6 -45.20 -8.75 -19.68
C GLY A 6 -43.79 -8.41 -20.15
N CYS A 7 -43.64 -7.60 -21.22
CA CYS A 7 -42.34 -7.33 -21.83
C CYS A 7 -41.51 -6.31 -21.04
N LEU A 8 -42.15 -5.23 -20.53
CA LEU A 8 -41.44 -4.10 -19.90
C LEU A 8 -40.73 -4.45 -18.58
N LYS A 9 -41.28 -5.39 -17.79
CA LYS A 9 -40.67 -5.85 -16.53
C LYS A 9 -39.48 -6.76 -16.80
N PHE A 10 -39.55 -7.58 -17.85
CA PHE A 10 -38.48 -8.48 -18.23
C PHE A 10 -37.30 -7.71 -18.84
N THR A 11 -37.55 -6.64 -19.62
CA THR A 11 -36.49 -5.76 -20.12
C THR A 11 -35.81 -4.96 -19.01
N LEU A 12 -36.55 -4.48 -18.00
CA LEU A 12 -35.96 -3.77 -16.86
C LEU A 12 -35.06 -4.68 -16.02
N ILE A 13 -35.50 -5.92 -15.75
CA ILE A 13 -34.69 -6.90 -15.00
C ILE A 13 -33.44 -7.29 -15.81
N ALA A 14 -33.58 -7.50 -17.12
CA ALA A 14 -32.43 -7.78 -17.99
C ALA A 14 -31.44 -6.62 -18.04
N ALA A 15 -31.92 -5.37 -18.11
CA ALA A 15 -31.05 -4.19 -18.10
C ALA A 15 -30.26 -4.06 -16.79
N VAL A 16 -30.90 -4.28 -15.64
CA VAL A 16 -30.22 -4.26 -14.33
C VAL A 16 -29.21 -5.40 -14.22
N ALA A 17 -29.54 -6.60 -14.69
CA ALA A 17 -28.62 -7.73 -14.70
C ALA A 17 -27.39 -7.48 -15.60
N ILE A 18 -27.57 -6.85 -16.77
CA ILE A 18 -26.48 -6.47 -17.67
C ILE A 18 -25.58 -5.41 -17.02
N ILE A 19 -26.15 -4.40 -16.34
CA ILE A 19 -25.35 -3.39 -15.63
C ILE A 19 -24.52 -4.05 -14.53
N LEU A 20 -25.10 -4.96 -13.74
CA LEU A 20 -24.36 -5.70 -12.70
C LEU A 20 -23.27 -6.59 -13.31
N PHE A 21 -23.54 -7.22 -14.45
CA PHE A 21 -22.54 -8.04 -15.16
C PHE A 21 -21.38 -7.19 -15.70
N ILE A 22 -21.65 -6.01 -16.27
CA ILE A 22 -20.61 -5.07 -16.71
C ILE A 22 -19.78 -4.58 -15.53
N VAL A 23 -20.39 -4.22 -14.39
CA VAL A 23 -19.65 -3.85 -13.18
C VAL A 23 -18.77 -5.00 -12.68
N PHE A 24 -19.25 -6.25 -12.79
CA PHE A 24 -18.46 -7.43 -12.44
C PHE A 24 -17.28 -7.64 -13.39
N LEU A 25 -17.46 -7.43 -14.70
CA LEU A 25 -16.37 -7.50 -15.70
C LEU A 25 -15.33 -6.39 -15.52
N VAL A 26 -15.75 -5.16 -15.20
CA VAL A 26 -14.82 -4.05 -14.93
C VAL A 26 -13.99 -4.32 -13.66
N ARG A 27 -14.57 -5.01 -12.65
CA ARG A 27 -13.83 -5.45 -11.46
C ARG A 27 -12.87 -6.61 -11.74
N GLN A 28 -13.15 -7.49 -12.71
CA GLN A 28 -12.26 -8.60 -13.08
C GLN A 28 -11.17 -8.22 -14.10
N CYS A 29 -11.30 -7.10 -14.81
CA CYS A 29 -10.28 -6.59 -15.74
C CYS A 29 -9.32 -5.56 -15.12
N ARG A 30 -9.25 -5.48 -13.79
CA ARG A 30 -8.27 -4.65 -13.08
C ARG A 30 -7.04 -5.43 -12.62
N ASP A 31 -6.82 -6.59 -13.21
CA ASP A 31 -5.59 -7.37 -13.03
C ASP A 31 -5.02 -7.83 -14.38
N LYS A 32 -3.72 -7.54 -14.54
CA LYS A 32 -2.77 -7.91 -15.60
C LYS A 32 -2.73 -6.92 -16.78
N SER A 33 -1.60 -6.30 -17.13
CA SER A 33 -0.29 -6.91 -17.29
C SER A 33 0.81 -5.85 -17.36
N TYR A 34 1.78 -5.86 -16.44
CA TYR A 34 3.08 -5.22 -16.66
C TYR A 34 4.01 -6.32 -17.15
N THR A 35 4.20 -6.43 -18.46
CA THR A 35 5.30 -7.22 -19.04
C THR A 35 6.55 -6.36 -18.95
N ALA A 36 7.40 -6.60 -17.96
CA ALA A 36 8.78 -6.15 -18.05
C ALA A 36 9.50 -7.08 -19.03
N GLU A 37 9.98 -6.52 -20.14
CA GLU A 37 10.83 -7.21 -21.09
C GLU A 37 12.16 -7.59 -20.44
N ASP A 38 12.56 -8.83 -20.66
CA ASP A 38 13.87 -9.40 -20.36
C ASP A 38 14.93 -8.58 -21.10
N ILE A 39 15.79 -7.83 -20.40
CA ILE A 39 17.03 -7.30 -21.00
C ILE A 39 18.23 -7.72 -20.14
N THR A 40 18.99 -8.57 -20.79
CA THR A 40 20.27 -9.18 -20.42
C THR A 40 21.29 -8.21 -19.83
N MET A 41 21.94 -8.71 -18.78
CA MET A 41 23.16 -8.21 -18.18
C MET A 41 24.27 -7.99 -19.21
N SER A 42 24.92 -6.82 -19.18
CA SER A 42 26.32 -6.71 -19.56
C SER A 42 27.02 -5.66 -18.69
N GLU A 43 28.10 -6.09 -18.04
CA GLU A 43 29.06 -5.27 -17.31
C GLU A 43 29.70 -4.22 -18.23
N ILE A 44 29.76 -2.96 -17.81
CA ILE A 44 30.88 -2.05 -18.14
C ILE A 44 31.15 -1.14 -16.93
N LYS A 45 32.43 -1.07 -16.55
CA LYS A 45 33.03 -0.21 -15.53
C LYS A 45 33.19 1.25 -16.00
N ASP A 46 33.28 2.13 -15.01
CA ASP A 46 34.01 3.42 -14.94
C ASP A 46 33.23 4.74 -15.08
N SER A 47 33.36 5.51 -13.98
CA SER A 47 33.59 6.97 -13.85
C SER A 47 32.45 7.97 -14.02
N GLU A 48 32.19 8.65 -12.89
CA GLU A 48 31.83 10.06 -12.68
C GLU A 48 30.84 10.76 -13.64
N GLY A 49 29.71 11.20 -13.07
CA GLY A 49 28.89 12.27 -13.64
C GLY A 49 27.39 12.05 -13.47
N ASP A 50 26.83 12.68 -12.44
CA ASP A 50 25.46 13.20 -12.34
C ASP A 50 24.42 12.74 -13.38
N MET A 51 23.50 11.85 -12.96
CA MET A 51 22.10 11.90 -13.41
C MET A 51 21.22 10.90 -12.64
N GLY A 52 20.17 11.44 -12.01
CA GLY A 52 18.94 10.72 -11.69
C GLY A 52 19.00 9.86 -10.44
N ILE A 53 18.28 10.27 -9.38
CA ILE A 53 17.85 9.34 -8.33
C ILE A 53 16.89 8.33 -8.98
N ALA A 54 17.47 7.27 -9.53
CA ALA A 54 16.78 6.01 -9.70
C ALA A 54 16.36 5.58 -8.30
N GLY A 55 15.07 5.66 -8.02
CA GLY A 55 14.50 5.29 -6.73
C GLY A 55 15.03 3.92 -6.34
N SER A 56 15.73 3.86 -5.20
CA SER A 56 16.14 2.58 -4.64
C SER A 56 14.90 1.70 -4.53
N PRO A 57 14.94 0.43 -4.98
CA PRO A 57 13.81 -0.47 -4.81
C PRO A 57 13.42 -0.54 -3.34
N ALA A 58 12.11 -0.57 -3.07
CA ALA A 58 11.61 -0.78 -1.72
C ALA A 58 12.24 -2.06 -1.13
N PRO A 59 12.64 -2.05 0.14
CA PRO A 59 13.24 -3.22 0.75
C PRO A 59 12.24 -4.38 0.77
N THR A 60 12.76 -5.61 0.67
CA THR A 60 11.93 -6.82 0.63
C THR A 60 12.01 -7.59 1.95
N LEU A 61 10.86 -8.04 2.46
CA LEU A 61 10.80 -8.86 3.66
C LEU A 61 11.52 -10.21 3.48
N ASN A 62 12.48 -10.53 4.35
CA ASN A 62 13.13 -11.83 4.35
C ASN A 62 12.36 -12.84 5.22
N LYS A 63 11.61 -13.75 4.57
CA LYS A 63 10.78 -14.77 5.25
C LYS A 63 11.55 -15.83 6.02
N HIS A 64 12.88 -15.91 5.88
CA HIS A 64 13.72 -16.92 6.53
C HIS A 64 14.34 -16.42 7.84
N VAL A 65 14.20 -15.13 8.16
CA VAL A 65 14.70 -14.55 9.41
C VAL A 65 13.70 -14.83 10.52
N GLN A 66 14.20 -15.20 11.70
CA GLN A 66 13.38 -15.40 12.89
C GLN A 66 12.68 -14.09 13.26
N HIS A 67 11.44 -14.15 13.75
CA HIS A 67 10.66 -12.95 14.06
C HIS A 67 11.41 -12.05 15.06
N GLU A 68 11.77 -10.84 14.63
CA GLU A 68 12.39 -9.81 15.47
C GLU A 68 11.30 -9.01 16.18
N GLU A 69 11.50 -8.70 17.46
CA GLU A 69 10.62 -7.79 18.18
C GLU A 69 10.98 -6.34 17.86
N ALA A 70 9.96 -5.54 17.55
CA ALA A 70 10.16 -4.13 17.25
C ALA A 70 10.53 -3.32 18.51
N PRO A 71 11.29 -2.23 18.36
CA PRO A 71 11.61 -1.35 19.49
C PRO A 71 10.37 -0.81 20.19
N ALA A 72 10.32 -0.86 21.52
CA ALA A 72 9.14 -0.43 22.29
C ALA A 72 8.73 1.04 22.04
N TRP A 73 9.66 1.88 21.58
CA TRP A 73 9.40 3.29 21.33
C TRP A 73 8.39 3.53 20.19
N ILE A 74 8.20 2.58 19.27
CA ILE A 74 7.25 2.72 18.14
C ILE A 74 5.79 2.66 18.58
N GLN A 75 5.51 2.11 19.78
CA GLN A 75 4.14 1.95 20.27
C GLN A 75 3.50 3.32 20.55
N GLY A 76 2.25 3.54 20.12
CA GLY A 76 1.52 4.80 20.33
C GLY A 76 0.93 5.37 19.04
N ASN A 77 0.63 6.67 19.08
CA ASN A 77 0.07 7.39 17.95
C ASN A 77 1.16 8.26 17.31
N TRP A 78 1.16 8.35 15.98
CA TRP A 78 2.12 9.10 15.19
C TRP A 78 1.42 9.95 14.16
N HIS A 79 1.99 11.09 13.82
CA HIS A 79 1.41 11.99 12.83
C HIS A 79 2.45 12.78 12.06
N VAL A 80 2.13 13.09 10.81
CA VAL A 80 2.85 14.03 9.96
C VAL A 80 1.84 14.77 9.09
N ASP A 81 1.99 16.08 9.01
CA ASP A 81 1.28 16.90 8.04
C ASP A 81 2.05 16.89 6.71
N THR A 82 1.35 16.64 5.61
CA THR A 82 1.89 16.77 4.26
C THR A 82 1.07 17.79 3.47
N ASP A 83 1.59 18.24 2.33
CA ASP A 83 0.88 19.15 1.42
C ASP A 83 -0.44 18.58 0.89
N TYR A 84 -0.65 17.25 1.01
CA TYR A 84 -1.82 16.53 0.53
C TYR A 84 -2.75 16.07 1.68
N GLY A 85 -2.45 16.48 2.92
CA GLY A 85 -3.17 16.08 4.12
C GLY A 85 -2.29 15.32 5.12
N GLY A 86 -2.81 15.13 6.33
CA GLY A 86 -2.10 14.43 7.39
C GLY A 86 -2.13 12.90 7.21
N ILE A 87 -1.02 12.26 7.58
CA ILE A 87 -0.92 10.80 7.74
C ILE A 87 -0.81 10.52 9.24
N SER A 88 -1.66 9.64 9.76
CA SER A 88 -1.62 9.21 11.16
C SER A 88 -1.40 7.71 11.25
N LEU A 89 -0.54 7.26 12.17
CA LEU A 89 -0.43 5.86 12.54
C LEU A 89 -0.87 5.63 13.98
N LYS A 90 -1.48 4.48 14.23
CA LYS A 90 -1.71 3.97 15.59
C LYS A 90 -1.13 2.56 15.68
N ILE A 91 -0.15 2.38 16.57
CA ILE A 91 0.58 1.13 16.74
C ILE A 91 0.33 0.57 18.14
N HIS A 92 -0.13 -0.67 18.21
CA HIS A 92 -0.33 -1.40 19.47
C HIS A 92 -0.03 -2.89 19.32
N GLY A 93 0.99 -3.37 20.04
CA GLY A 93 1.54 -4.70 19.80
C GLY A 93 2.05 -4.79 18.37
N ASN A 94 1.65 -5.85 17.65
CA ASN A 94 1.94 -6.03 16.23
C ASN A 94 0.85 -5.46 15.29
N GLN A 95 -0.14 -4.76 15.83
CA GLN A 95 -1.22 -4.15 15.05
C GLN A 95 -0.84 -2.72 14.68
N ILE A 96 -1.22 -2.32 13.47
CA ILE A 96 -1.03 -0.97 12.96
C ILE A 96 -2.29 -0.51 12.24
N ALA A 97 -2.68 0.74 12.45
CA ALA A 97 -3.71 1.39 11.66
C ALA A 97 -3.13 2.66 11.03
N GLU A 98 -3.38 2.87 9.74
CA GLU A 98 -3.06 4.11 9.04
C GLU A 98 -4.35 4.88 8.79
N THR A 99 -4.34 6.18 9.07
CA THR A 99 -5.38 7.12 8.62
C THR A 99 -4.76 8.11 7.64
N SER A 100 -5.25 8.12 6.41
CA SER A 100 -4.85 9.05 5.35
C SER A 100 -6.07 9.39 4.49
N GLY A 101 -6.18 10.64 4.03
CA GLY A 101 -7.34 11.09 3.24
C GLY A 101 -8.71 10.99 3.95
N GLY A 102 -8.74 10.87 5.28
CA GLY A 102 -9.95 10.68 6.08
C GLY A 102 -10.44 9.22 6.18
N GLU A 103 -9.76 8.28 5.52
CA GLU A 103 -10.04 6.86 5.63
C GLU A 103 -9.03 6.19 6.57
N THR A 104 -9.43 5.10 7.23
CA THR A 104 -8.55 4.33 8.12
C THR A 104 -8.48 2.89 7.67
N THR A 105 -7.27 2.40 7.46
CA THR A 105 -6.96 1.00 7.17
C THR A 105 -6.32 0.35 8.39
N TYR A 106 -6.61 -0.93 8.60
CA TYR A 106 -6.12 -1.70 9.75
C TYR A 106 -5.32 -2.88 9.23
N GLY A 107 -4.21 -3.17 9.90
CA GLY A 107 -3.29 -4.19 9.48
C GLY A 107 -2.41 -4.68 10.60
N SER A 108 -1.45 -5.50 10.21
CA SER A 108 -0.39 -5.97 11.09
C SER A 108 0.96 -5.67 10.46
N TYR A 109 2.01 -5.65 11.27
CA TYR A 109 3.36 -5.48 10.76
C TYR A 109 4.27 -6.63 11.19
N THR A 110 5.26 -6.92 10.35
CA THR A 110 6.45 -7.68 10.72
C THR A 110 7.63 -6.73 10.79
N TYR A 111 8.39 -6.79 11.88
CA TYR A 111 9.61 -6.01 12.03
C TYR A 111 10.82 -6.80 11.54
N GLN A 112 11.66 -6.13 10.76
CA GLN A 112 13.00 -6.59 10.42
C GLN A 112 13.85 -5.33 10.24
N ASN A 113 14.81 -5.15 11.15
CA ASN A 113 15.56 -3.89 11.29
C ASN A 113 16.06 -3.31 9.94
N PRO A 114 15.86 -2.01 9.65
CA PRO A 114 15.12 -0.99 10.41
C PRO A 114 13.67 -0.79 9.94
N TYR A 115 13.02 -1.81 9.37
CA TYR A 115 11.75 -1.63 8.65
C TYR A 115 10.55 -2.30 9.34
N LEU A 116 9.40 -1.64 9.22
CA LEU A 116 8.08 -2.23 9.47
C LEU A 116 7.46 -2.61 8.13
N TYR A 117 7.28 -3.90 7.90
CA TYR A 117 6.58 -4.44 6.73
C TYR A 117 5.12 -4.65 7.09
N CYS A 118 4.26 -3.75 6.61
CA CYS A 118 2.86 -3.67 6.97
C CYS A 118 1.98 -4.35 5.91
N ASP A 119 1.10 -5.23 6.38
CA ASP A 119 0.04 -5.86 5.61
C ASP A 119 -1.31 -5.31 6.08
N PHE A 120 -1.97 -4.55 5.21
CA PHE A 120 -3.30 -3.96 5.43
C PHE A 120 -4.43 -4.77 4.79
N GLY A 121 -4.15 -5.96 4.25
CA GLY A 121 -5.15 -6.86 3.65
C GLY A 121 -5.52 -6.55 2.20
N ASP A 122 -4.77 -5.69 1.52
CA ASP A 122 -4.97 -5.31 0.10
C ASP A 122 -4.04 -6.05 -0.87
N ASN A 123 -3.31 -7.05 -0.39
CA ASN A 123 -2.24 -7.79 -1.09
C ASN A 123 -0.98 -6.96 -1.42
N ASN A 124 -0.87 -5.74 -0.91
CA ASN A 124 0.34 -4.94 -0.98
C ASN A 124 1.04 -4.91 0.37
N ILE A 125 2.36 -4.75 0.35
CA ILE A 125 3.15 -4.51 1.56
C ILE A 125 3.57 -3.05 1.54
N PHE A 126 3.12 -2.30 2.53
CA PHE A 126 3.61 -0.95 2.78
C PHE A 126 4.81 -1.03 3.72
N VAL A 127 5.84 -0.20 3.50
CA VAL A 127 7.05 -0.22 4.31
C VAL A 127 7.30 1.13 4.96
N TYR A 128 7.36 1.14 6.29
CA TYR A 128 7.88 2.28 7.06
C TYR A 128 9.33 2.00 7.47
N ARG A 129 10.17 3.03 7.47
CA ARG A 129 11.54 2.94 8.03
C ARG A 129 11.57 3.56 9.41
N LEU A 130 12.14 2.86 10.38
CA LEU A 130 12.46 3.40 11.69
C LEU A 130 13.77 4.19 11.62
N VAL A 131 13.73 5.44 12.07
CA VAL A 131 14.90 6.31 12.17
C VAL A 131 15.33 6.34 13.62
N GLU A 132 16.25 5.44 13.99
CA GLU A 132 16.67 5.22 15.38
C GLU A 132 17.35 6.43 16.01
N GLU A 133 18.05 7.24 15.21
CA GLU A 133 18.77 8.43 15.70
C GLU A 133 17.82 9.48 16.26
N THR A 134 16.66 9.66 15.62
CA THR A 134 15.66 10.67 16.00
C THR A 134 14.41 10.07 16.64
N LYS A 135 14.30 8.73 16.68
CA LYS A 135 13.11 7.99 17.11
C LYS A 135 11.85 8.44 16.37
N GLN A 136 11.96 8.52 15.05
CA GLN A 136 10.86 8.86 14.16
C GLN A 136 10.55 7.70 13.22
N ILE A 137 9.33 7.72 12.67
CA ILE A 137 8.90 6.78 11.63
C ILE A 137 8.89 7.53 10.30
N ASP A 138 9.63 7.05 9.31
CA ASP A 138 9.60 7.57 7.94
C ASP A 138 8.51 6.85 7.15
N ALA A 139 7.49 7.61 6.74
CA ALA A 139 6.36 7.16 5.91
C ALA A 139 6.70 7.05 4.41
N GLY A 140 7.99 7.13 4.07
CA GLY A 140 8.51 7.06 2.71
C GLY A 140 9.06 8.41 2.27
N THR A 141 10.11 8.38 1.46
CA THR A 141 10.72 9.58 0.84
C THR A 141 11.15 10.69 1.83
N GLY A 142 11.42 10.33 3.10
CA GLY A 142 11.84 11.30 4.12
C GLY A 142 10.68 12.01 4.82
N ILE A 143 9.46 11.48 4.73
CA ILE A 143 8.29 12.01 5.44
C ILE A 143 8.34 11.51 6.88
N LEU A 144 8.91 12.31 7.78
CA LEU A 144 9.16 11.93 9.17
C LEU A 144 7.97 12.23 10.08
N MET A 145 7.43 11.18 10.69
CA MET A 145 6.33 11.26 11.64
C MET A 145 6.82 11.59 13.04
N ASN A 146 6.06 12.43 13.73
CA ASN A 146 6.25 12.73 15.15
C ASN A 146 5.31 11.89 15.98
N LYS A 147 5.79 11.48 17.16
CA LYS A 147 4.95 10.82 18.15
C LYS A 147 3.99 11.84 18.75
N LEU A 148 2.73 11.47 18.89
CA LEU A 148 1.74 12.24 19.62
C LEU A 148 1.76 11.80 21.08
N ASP A 149 1.77 12.78 21.98
CA ASP A 149 1.73 12.59 23.44
C ASP A 149 0.36 12.09 23.94
#